data_AF-A0A256A7X9-F1
#
_entry.id   AF-A0A256A7X9-F1
#
_cell.length_a   1.000
_cell.length_b   1.000
_cell.length_c   1.000
_cell.angle_alpha   90.00
_cell.angle_beta   90.00
_cell.angle_gamma   90.00
#
_symmetry.space_group_name_H-M   'P 1'
#
loop_
_entity.id
_entity.type
_entity.pdbx_description
1 polymer ?
#
loop_
_entity_poly.entity_id
_entity_poly.type
_entity_poly.pdbx_seq_one_letter_code
_entity_poly.pdbx_strand_id
1 'polypeptide(L)'
;MKHSIKSKQKIDIHNMVVTVELQPENVTEQSAIKNTGSMTATDSEKELVENYLHFGLGLGEYSVLQLLDQTNNTFTLKIFV
;
A
#
# COMPACT_ATOMS: atom_id res chain seq x y z
N MET A 1 -3.21 -11.44 -2.69
CA MET A 1 -2.31 -10.71 -1.77
C MET A 1 -2.94 -10.56 -0.40
N LYS A 2 -2.14 -10.79 0.65
CA LYS A 2 -2.49 -10.50 2.06
C LYS A 2 -1.72 -9.28 2.56
N HIS A 3 -2.09 -8.77 3.73
CA HIS A 3 -1.35 -7.69 4.37
C HIS A 3 -1.36 -7.81 5.89
N SER A 4 -0.40 -7.14 6.53
CA SER A 4 -0.38 -6.88 7.96
C SER A 4 -0.28 -5.39 8.19
N ILE A 5 -1.20 -4.82 8.97
CA ILE A 5 -1.08 -3.44 9.44
C ILE A 5 -0.02 -3.41 10.53
N LYS A 6 1.04 -2.63 10.32
CA LYS A 6 2.15 -2.48 11.29
C LYS A 6 1.91 -1.34 12.26
N SER A 7 1.33 -0.25 11.78
CA SER A 7 1.01 0.91 12.61
C SER A 7 -0.13 1.72 12.02
N LYS A 8 -0.83 2.45 12.90
CA LYS A 8 -1.82 3.47 12.57
C LYS A 8 -1.55 4.68 13.45
N GLN A 9 -1.34 5.84 12.84
CA GLN A 9 -1.11 7.09 13.54
C GLN A 9 -2.13 8.12 13.06
N LYS A 10 -3.02 8.54 13.96
CA LYS A 10 -3.97 9.62 13.68
C LYS A 10 -3.22 10.95 13.62
N ILE A 11 -3.42 11.72 12.55
CA ILE A 11 -2.85 13.05 12.39
C ILE A 11 -3.87 14.11 12.83
N ASP A 12 -5.11 13.96 12.37
CA ASP A 12 -6.25 14.76 12.79
C ASP A 12 -7.54 13.92 12.74
N ILE A 13 -8.70 14.55 12.84
CA ILE A 13 -10.00 13.86 12.87
C ILE A 13 -10.28 12.99 11.63
N HIS A 14 -9.76 13.35 10.45
CA HIS A 14 -10.00 12.66 9.18
C HIS A 14 -8.72 12.10 8.54
N ASN A 15 -7.54 12.55 8.95
CA ASN A 15 -6.28 12.11 8.35
C ASN A 15 -5.53 11.11 9.25
N MET A 16 -5.02 10.04 8.64
CA MET A 16 -4.24 9.02 9.31
C MET A 16 -3.02 8.63 8.46
N VAL A 17 -1.91 8.31 9.13
CA VAL A 17 -0.77 7.61 8.51
C VAL A 17 -0.85 6.14 8.90
N VAL A 18 -0.80 5.26 7.90
CA VAL A 18 -0.87 3.81 8.10
C VAL A 18 0.34 3.17 7.45
N THR A 19 1.06 2.36 8.21
CA THR A 19 2.12 1.51 7.68
C THR A 19 1.58 0.09 7.53
N VAL A 20 1.66 -0.46 6.32
CA VAL A 20 1.21 -1.81 5.98
C VAL A 20 2.36 -2.59 5.37
N GLU A 21 2.47 -3.86 5.71
CA GLU A 21 3.34 -4.81 5.04
C GLU A 21 2.49 -5.69 4.13
N LEU A 22 2.78 -5.66 2.83
CA LEU A 22 2.14 -6.51 1.84
C LEU A 22 2.81 -7.89 1.83
N GLN A 23 1.98 -8.93 1.76
CA GLN A 23 2.39 -10.31 1.75
C GLN A 23 1.94 -10.94 0.42
N PRO A 24 2.86 -11.01 -0.58
CA PRO A 24 2.53 -11.62 -1.86
C PRO A 24 2.26 -13.11 -1.68
N GLU A 25 1.26 -13.63 -2.39
CA GLU A 25 0.88 -15.03 -2.39
C GLU A 25 1.40 -15.78 -3.62
N ASN A 26 1.93 -15.05 -4.61
CA ASN A 26 2.51 -15.61 -5.83
C ASN A 26 3.67 -14.73 -6.35
N VAL A 27 4.42 -15.27 -7.32
CA VAL A 27 5.60 -14.61 -7.91
C VAL A 27 5.24 -13.31 -8.64
N THR A 28 4.06 -13.24 -9.25
CA THR A 28 3.57 -12.03 -9.93
C THR A 28 3.37 -10.89 -8.95
N GLU A 29 2.70 -11.13 -7.82
CA GLU A 29 2.51 -10.15 -6.75
C GLU A 29 3.85 -9.72 -6.14
N GLN A 30 4.75 -10.68 -5.90
CA GLN A 30 6.08 -10.38 -5.37
C GLN A 30 6.88 -9.48 -6.31
N SER A 31 6.83 -9.77 -7.61
CA SER A 31 7.53 -8.99 -8.63
C SER A 31 6.92 -7.60 -8.75
N ALA A 32 5.59 -7.49 -8.75
CA ALA A 32 4.88 -6.22 -8.78
C ALA A 32 5.31 -5.33 -7.61
N ILE A 33 5.18 -5.80 -6.35
CA ILE A 33 5.56 -5.04 -5.15
C ILE A 33 7.01 -4.52 -5.23
N LYS A 34 7.95 -5.40 -5.61
CA LYS A 34 9.36 -5.06 -5.73
C LYS A 34 9.60 -4.01 -6.82
N ASN A 35 8.93 -4.15 -7.96
CA ASN A 35 9.13 -3.29 -9.11
C ASN A 35 8.45 -1.93 -8.94
N THR A 36 7.33 -1.82 -8.20
CA THR A 36 6.60 -0.55 -8.04
C THR A 36 7.46 0.56 -7.40
N GLY A 37 8.38 0.18 -6.50
CA GLY A 37 9.36 1.10 -5.92
C GLY A 37 10.55 1.42 -6.84
N SER A 38 10.62 0.79 -8.01
CA SER A 38 11.70 0.94 -8.99
C SER A 38 11.16 1.56 -10.29
N MET A 39 12.04 2.20 -11.09
CA MET A 39 11.65 2.79 -12.37
C MET A 39 11.24 1.76 -13.45
N THR A 40 11.30 0.46 -13.13
CA THR A 40 11.10 -0.65 -14.08
C THR A 40 9.72 -1.29 -14.00
N ALA A 41 8.83 -0.84 -13.10
CA ALA A 41 7.47 -1.38 -13.03
C ALA A 41 6.69 -1.07 -14.31
N THR A 42 6.08 -2.12 -14.85
CA THR A 42 5.05 -2.01 -15.89
C THR A 42 3.80 -1.35 -15.32
N ASP A 43 2.98 -0.77 -16.19
CA ASP A 43 1.75 -0.10 -15.75
C ASP A 43 0.78 -1.07 -15.06
N SER A 44 0.71 -2.33 -15.51
CA SER A 44 -0.08 -3.38 -14.87
C SER A 44 0.40 -3.75 -13.48
N GLU A 45 1.72 -3.74 -13.22
CA GLU A 45 2.27 -4.00 -11.88
C GLU A 45 1.96 -2.85 -10.92
N LYS A 46 2.04 -1.59 -11.41
CA LYS A 46 1.66 -0.41 -10.62
C LYS A 46 0.19 -0.46 -10.27
N GLU A 47 -0.66 -0.69 -11.27
CA GLU A 47 -2.10 -0.77 -11.09
C GLU A 47 -2.50 -1.87 -10.10
N LEU A 48 -1.87 -3.05 -10.16
CA LEU A 48 -2.13 -4.15 -9.22
C LEU A 48 -1.84 -3.74 -7.77
N VAL A 49 -0.69 -3.10 -7.52
CA VAL A 49 -0.29 -2.69 -6.17
C VAL A 49 -1.14 -1.50 -5.69
N GLU A 50 -1.34 -0.49 -6.52
CA GLU A 50 -2.18 0.67 -6.22
C GLU A 50 -3.61 0.25 -5.90
N ASN A 51 -4.25 -0.56 -6.75
CA ASN A 51 -5.60 -1.05 -6.49
C ASN A 51 -5.68 -1.80 -5.16
N TYR A 52 -4.67 -2.60 -4.82
CA TYR A 52 -4.66 -3.28 -3.53
C TYR A 52 -4.52 -2.30 -2.35
N LEU A 53 -3.68 -1.27 -2.46
CA LEU A 53 -3.54 -0.25 -1.41
C LEU A 53 -4.83 0.59 -1.26
N HIS A 54 -5.54 0.85 -2.35
CA HIS A 54 -6.79 1.63 -2.35
C HIS A 54 -8.01 0.86 -1.87
N PHE A 55 -8.11 -0.44 -2.18
CA PHE A 55 -9.34 -1.21 -1.95
C PHE A 55 -9.14 -2.47 -1.10
N GLY A 56 -7.91 -2.98 -0.98
CA GLY A 56 -7.59 -4.28 -0.39
C GLY A 56 -7.17 -4.25 1.09
N LEU A 57 -6.93 -3.07 1.69
CA LEU A 57 -6.44 -2.99 3.08
C LEU A 57 -7.52 -3.19 4.15
N GLY A 58 -8.81 -3.23 3.76
CA GLY A 58 -9.90 -3.48 4.71
C GLY A 58 -9.95 -2.49 5.88
N LEU A 59 -9.52 -1.24 5.66
CA LEU A 59 -9.44 -0.21 6.71
C LEU A 59 -10.80 0.49 6.97
N GLY A 60 -11.87 0.07 6.30
CA GLY A 60 -13.19 0.73 6.34
C GLY A 60 -13.37 1.64 5.12
N GLU A 61 -14.15 2.71 5.29
CA GLU A 61 -14.19 3.79 4.31
C GLU A 61 -12.90 4.60 4.46
N TYR A 62 -12.03 4.53 3.46
CA TYR A 62 -10.82 5.33 3.41
C TYR A 62 -10.46 5.69 1.97
N SER A 63 -9.61 6.70 1.82
CA SER A 63 -9.00 7.05 0.54
C SER A 63 -7.52 7.27 0.74
N VAL A 64 -6.69 6.61 -0.08
CA VAL A 64 -5.25 6.86 -0.08
C VAL A 64 -5.02 8.24 -0.71
N LEU A 65 -4.46 9.16 0.07
CA LEU A 65 -4.12 10.50 -0.38
C LEU A 65 -2.71 10.54 -0.97
N GLN A 66 -1.78 9.81 -0.35
CA GLN A 66 -0.37 9.85 -0.72
C GLN A 66 0.37 8.59 -0.25
N LEU A 67 1.24 8.05 -1.10
CA LEU A 67 2.32 7.14 -0.69
C LEU A 67 3.47 7.97 -0.13
N LEU A 68 3.77 7.82 1.15
CA LEU A 68 4.83 8.56 1.84
C LEU A 68 6.18 7.87 1.73
N ASP A 69 6.20 6.55 1.86
CA ASP A 69 7.41 5.75 1.78
C ASP A 69 7.08 4.32 1.33
N GLN A 70 8.04 3.69 0.65
CA GLN A 70 8.06 2.26 0.39
C GLN A 70 9.45 1.70 0.70
N THR A 71 9.50 0.75 1.64
CA THR A 71 10.70 -0.03 1.94
C THR A 71 10.40 -1.52 1.78
N ASN A 72 10.96 -2.15 0.74
CA ASN A 72 10.64 -3.52 0.33
C ASN A 72 9.12 -3.70 0.14
N ASN A 73 8.50 -4.56 0.96
CA ASN A 73 7.06 -4.83 0.93
C ASN A 73 6.27 -3.95 1.92
N THR A 74 6.94 -3.03 2.61
CA THR A 74 6.31 -2.15 3.58
C THR A 74 5.99 -0.81 2.94
N PHE A 75 4.74 -0.38 3.02
CA PHE A 75 4.22 0.86 2.47
C PHE A 75 3.70 1.73 3.60
N THR A 76 4.10 2.99 3.60
CA THR A 76 3.56 4.01 4.51
C THR A 76 2.68 4.95 3.71
N LEU A 77 1.40 4.98 4.05
CA LEU A 77 0.37 5.75 3.34
C LEU A 77 -0.16 6.85 4.23
N LYS A 78 -0.42 8.02 3.66
CA LYS A 78 -1.36 8.99 4.21
C LYS A 78 -2.74 8.68 3.64
N ILE A 79 -3.71 8.48 4.51
CA ILE A 79 -5.10 8.20 4.15
C ILE A 79 -6.05 9.22 4.77
N PHE A 80 -7.18 9.40 4.10
CA PHE A 80 -8.38 10.05 4.63
C PHE A 80 -9.36 8.97 5.09
N VAL A 81 -9.96 9.12 6.27
CA VAL A 81 -10.96 8.25 6.89
C VAL A 81 -12.17 9.05 7.35
#